data_AF-A0A6A6ASI4-F1
#
_entry.id   AF-A0A6A6ASI4-F1
#
_cell.length_a   1.000
_cell.length_b   1.000
_cell.length_c   1.000
_cell.angle_alpha   90.00
_cell.angle_beta   90.00
_cell.angle_gamma   90.00
#
_symmetry.space_group_name_H-M   'P 1'
#
loop_
_entity.id
_entity.type
_entity.pdbx_description
1 polymer ?
#
loop_
_entity_poly.entity_id
_entity_poly.type
_entity_poly.pdbx_seq_one_letter_code
_entity_poly.pdbx_strand_id
1 'polypeptide(L)'
;KQANYWRYKQTISIYHFRTSHMSLNSFKSILRPDTGYTGTLYSFDPLKSTPTPHGDEIPNNSVEAAYLPAVLSRTGSALGFRVGNDAVEWLCFKGAVNETLLDKLFMDGQTVRLEDAEHELHPDDPRKVFDLVAYLEKDAGQSKRGAHTEHKRWYLSFAVAEERAVKVRLTWKNFGADLK
;
A
#
# COMPACT_ATOMS: atom_id res chain seq x y z
N LYS A 1 10.12 6.88 14.33
CA LYS A 1 10.70 8.16 13.86
C LYS A 1 10.88 8.06 12.35
N GLN A 2 10.08 8.77 11.58
CA GLN A 2 10.11 8.76 10.11
C GLN A 2 11.39 9.45 9.60
N ALA A 3 11.89 9.04 8.43
CA ALA A 3 12.93 9.82 7.73
C ALA A 3 12.37 11.22 7.40
N ASN A 4 13.21 12.21 7.05
CA ASN A 4 12.73 13.49 6.48
C ASN A 4 12.64 13.38 4.95
N TYR A 5 11.69 14.06 4.29
CA TYR A 5 11.45 13.92 2.84
C TYR A 5 12.72 14.13 2.01
N TRP A 6 13.54 15.13 2.35
CA TRP A 6 14.76 15.42 1.63
C TRP A 6 15.78 14.27 1.66
N ARG A 7 15.74 13.42 2.72
CA ARG A 7 16.56 12.19 2.85
C ARG A 7 15.93 10.97 2.18
N TYR A 8 14.63 10.99 1.95
CA TYR A 8 13.93 9.89 1.29
C TYR A 8 14.25 9.91 -0.20
N LYS A 9 15.06 8.95 -0.68
CA LYS A 9 15.50 8.87 -2.09
C LYS A 9 14.96 7.64 -2.82
N GLN A 10 14.09 6.89 -2.16
CA GLN A 10 13.60 5.63 -2.70
C GLN A 10 12.54 5.90 -3.76
N THR A 11 12.50 5.02 -4.77
CA THR A 11 11.41 4.99 -5.74
C THR A 11 10.14 4.47 -5.07
N ILE A 12 9.01 5.12 -5.35
CA ILE A 12 7.69 4.65 -4.93
C ILE A 12 7.10 3.82 -6.07
N SER A 13 6.72 2.59 -5.79
CA SER A 13 6.00 1.74 -6.75
C SER A 13 4.49 1.95 -6.61
N ILE A 14 3.80 2.16 -7.72
CA ILE A 14 2.35 2.30 -7.78
C ILE A 14 1.75 1.04 -8.38
N TYR A 15 0.73 0.51 -7.71
CA TYR A 15 0.05 -0.71 -8.09
C TYR A 15 -1.46 -0.48 -8.25
N HIS A 16 -2.08 -1.24 -9.13
CA HIS A 16 -3.51 -1.56 -9.05
C HIS A 16 -3.69 -2.86 -8.26
N PHE A 17 -4.28 -2.75 -7.07
CA PHE A 17 -4.71 -3.90 -6.27
C PHE A 17 -6.07 -4.38 -6.76
N ARG A 18 -6.11 -5.59 -7.33
CA ARG A 18 -7.31 -6.16 -7.95
C ARG A 18 -8.28 -6.66 -6.88
N THR A 19 -9.24 -5.82 -6.49
CA THR A 19 -10.25 -6.19 -5.48
C THR A 19 -11.18 -7.30 -5.95
N SER A 20 -11.28 -7.53 -7.26
CA SER A 20 -11.96 -8.71 -7.84
C SER A 20 -11.29 -10.02 -7.46
N HIS A 21 -9.98 -10.01 -7.20
CA HIS A 21 -9.22 -11.20 -6.81
C HIS A 21 -9.21 -11.36 -5.29
N MET A 22 -9.02 -10.25 -4.58
CA MET A 22 -8.93 -10.28 -3.12
C MET A 22 -9.45 -8.97 -2.54
N SER A 23 -10.38 -9.03 -1.60
CA SER A 23 -10.78 -7.82 -0.88
C SER A 23 -9.63 -7.31 0.01
N LEU A 24 -9.57 -6.01 0.26
CA LEU A 24 -8.57 -5.44 1.18
C LEU A 24 -8.66 -6.06 2.59
N ASN A 25 -9.86 -6.39 3.04
CA ASN A 25 -10.06 -7.07 4.33
C ASN A 25 -9.49 -8.50 4.30
N SER A 26 -9.69 -9.24 3.22
CA SER A 26 -9.09 -10.57 3.02
C SER A 26 -7.57 -10.47 2.96
N PHE A 27 -7.02 -9.47 2.27
CA PHE A 27 -5.58 -9.23 2.25
C PHE A 27 -5.01 -8.95 3.64
N LYS A 28 -5.64 -8.05 4.40
CA LYS A 28 -5.22 -7.78 5.79
C LYS A 28 -5.30 -9.03 6.67
N SER A 29 -6.29 -9.90 6.46
CA SER A 29 -6.44 -11.13 7.24
C SER A 29 -5.31 -12.15 7.03
N ILE A 30 -4.60 -12.09 5.89
CA ILE A 30 -3.46 -12.95 5.61
C ILE A 30 -2.12 -12.33 6.03
N LEU A 31 -2.10 -11.06 6.44
CA LEU A 31 -0.92 -10.38 6.98
C LEU A 31 -0.61 -10.90 8.38
N ARG A 32 0.09 -12.03 8.42
CA ARG A 32 0.59 -12.66 9.64
C ARG A 32 1.79 -11.89 10.21
N PRO A 33 2.13 -12.04 11.51
CA PRO A 33 3.28 -11.36 12.10
C PRO A 33 4.64 -11.68 11.43
N ASP A 34 4.77 -12.85 10.81
CA ASP A 34 5.95 -13.29 10.05
C ASP A 34 6.15 -12.53 8.72
N THR A 35 5.08 -11.94 8.15
CA THR A 35 5.17 -10.98 7.02
C THR A 35 5.87 -9.68 7.41
N GLY A 36 6.15 -9.49 8.70
CA GLY A 36 6.72 -8.27 9.24
C GLY A 36 5.69 -7.14 9.40
N TYR A 37 4.41 -7.41 9.18
CA TYR A 37 3.32 -6.46 9.41
C TYR A 37 3.32 -5.95 10.86
N THR A 38 3.22 -4.63 11.04
CA THR A 38 3.29 -3.98 12.36
C THR A 38 2.03 -3.23 12.76
N GLY A 39 1.15 -2.89 11.81
CA GLY A 39 -0.06 -2.14 12.10
C GLY A 39 -0.56 -1.32 10.92
N THR A 40 -1.69 -0.64 11.15
CA THR A 40 -2.36 0.22 10.17
C THR A 40 -2.35 1.67 10.62
N LEU A 41 -2.01 2.58 9.72
CA LEU A 41 -2.18 4.02 9.88
C LEU A 41 -3.17 4.56 8.84
N TYR A 42 -3.72 5.74 9.08
CA TYR A 42 -4.67 6.39 8.18
C TYR A 42 -4.25 7.83 7.92
N SER A 43 -4.45 8.29 6.69
CA SER A 43 -4.19 9.68 6.29
C SER A 43 -5.13 10.12 5.16
N PHE A 44 -4.92 11.33 4.64
CA PHE A 44 -5.65 11.87 3.50
C PHE A 44 -5.19 11.29 2.16
N ASP A 45 -6.08 11.26 1.17
CA ASP A 45 -5.77 10.92 -0.23
C ASP A 45 -4.89 12.02 -0.86
N PRO A 46 -3.61 11.72 -1.19
CA PRO A 46 -2.68 12.69 -1.75
C PRO A 46 -3.08 13.19 -3.14
N LEU A 47 -3.95 12.46 -3.84
CA LEU A 47 -4.32 12.72 -5.23
C LEU A 47 -5.78 13.13 -5.40
N LYS A 48 -6.54 13.32 -4.30
CA LYS A 48 -7.95 13.76 -4.31
C LYS A 48 -8.25 14.88 -5.33
N SER A 49 -7.37 15.88 -5.39
CA SER A 49 -7.56 17.08 -6.23
C SER A 49 -6.78 17.04 -7.55
N THR A 50 -6.20 15.88 -7.88
CA THR A 50 -5.40 15.69 -9.09
C THR A 50 -6.27 14.99 -10.13
N PRO A 51 -6.54 15.62 -11.28
CA PRO A 51 -7.27 14.94 -12.34
C PRO A 51 -6.45 13.75 -12.83
N THR A 52 -7.08 12.58 -12.90
CA THR A 52 -6.49 11.39 -13.51
C THR A 52 -6.34 11.64 -15.02
N PRO A 53 -5.13 11.52 -15.60
CA PRO A 53 -4.94 11.59 -17.03
C PRO A 53 -5.77 10.53 -17.75
N HIS A 54 -6.25 10.86 -18.95
CA HIS A 54 -6.97 9.90 -19.78
C HIS A 54 -6.04 8.73 -20.15
N GLY A 55 -6.46 7.50 -19.86
CA GLY A 55 -5.66 6.27 -20.03
C GLY A 55 -4.90 5.82 -18.78
N ASP A 56 -4.86 6.63 -17.72
CA ASP A 56 -4.31 6.26 -16.40
C ASP A 56 -5.45 5.96 -15.41
N GLU A 57 -6.65 5.61 -15.89
CA GLU A 57 -7.78 5.30 -15.03
C GLU A 57 -7.56 3.99 -14.26
N ILE A 58 -7.86 4.02 -12.96
CA ILE A 58 -7.90 2.81 -12.13
C ILE A 58 -9.01 1.90 -12.68
N PRO A 59 -8.70 0.64 -13.06
CA PRO A 59 -9.71 -0.27 -13.58
C PRO A 59 -10.86 -0.51 -12.60
N ASN A 60 -12.03 -0.86 -13.13
CA ASN A 60 -13.14 -1.33 -12.31
C ASN A 60 -12.71 -2.54 -11.48
N ASN A 61 -13.09 -2.55 -10.19
CA ASN A 61 -12.68 -3.57 -9.23
C ASN A 61 -11.16 -3.59 -8.94
N SER A 62 -10.52 -2.43 -9.05
CA SER A 62 -9.17 -2.20 -8.55
C SER A 62 -9.12 -1.00 -7.62
N VAL A 63 -8.15 -1.00 -6.71
CA VAL A 63 -7.80 0.14 -5.86
C VAL A 63 -6.34 0.46 -6.09
N GLU A 64 -6.01 1.74 -6.22
CA GLU A 64 -4.62 2.16 -6.33
C GLU A 64 -3.91 2.03 -4.98
N ALA A 65 -2.71 1.48 -5.02
CA ALA A 65 -1.84 1.28 -3.89
C ALA A 65 -0.43 1.83 -4.14
N ALA A 66 0.14 2.50 -3.16
CA ALA A 66 1.51 3.03 -3.22
C ALA A 66 2.41 2.30 -2.21
N TYR A 67 3.52 1.77 -2.69
CA TYR A 67 4.54 1.13 -1.87
C TYR A 67 5.71 2.08 -1.62
N LEU A 68 5.96 2.37 -0.34
CA LEU A 68 7.03 3.24 0.13
C LEU A 68 8.08 2.38 0.87
N PRO A 69 9.14 1.92 0.17
CA PRO A 69 10.21 1.16 0.80
C PRO A 69 11.03 2.06 1.74
N ALA A 70 11.57 1.50 2.82
CA ALA A 70 12.46 2.17 3.78
C ALA A 70 11.98 3.55 4.29
N VAL A 71 10.66 3.75 4.41
CA VAL A 71 10.04 5.00 4.88
C VAL A 71 9.96 5.07 6.41
N LEU A 72 9.92 3.91 7.07
CA LEU A 72 10.00 3.75 8.52
C LEU A 72 11.47 3.56 8.96
N SER A 73 11.74 3.72 10.25
CA SER A 73 13.11 3.60 10.78
C SER A 73 13.78 2.27 10.44
N ARG A 74 15.10 2.29 10.19
CA ARG A 74 15.95 1.18 9.76
C ARG A 74 15.68 0.74 8.31
N THR A 75 14.65 -0.07 8.11
CA THR A 75 14.33 -0.75 6.83
C THR A 75 12.83 -0.91 6.60
N GLY A 76 12.00 -0.35 7.49
CA GLY A 76 10.55 -0.58 7.43
C GLY A 76 9.91 0.09 6.23
N SER A 77 8.88 -0.54 5.70
CA SER A 77 8.15 -0.09 4.53
C SER A 77 6.68 0.16 4.85
N ALA A 78 5.98 0.81 3.93
CA ALA A 78 4.53 1.03 4.03
C ALA A 78 3.85 0.78 2.68
N LEU A 79 2.65 0.23 2.71
CA LEU A 79 1.77 0.03 1.56
C LEU A 79 0.47 0.77 1.80
N GLY A 80 0.21 1.84 1.05
CA GLY A 80 -0.96 2.70 1.20
C GLY A 80 -2.02 2.42 0.16
N PHE A 81 -3.25 2.08 0.57
CA PHE A 81 -4.39 1.88 -0.32
C PHE A 81 -5.32 3.09 -0.31
N ARG A 82 -5.75 3.55 -1.49
CA ARG A 82 -6.78 4.61 -1.60
C ARG A 82 -8.17 4.02 -1.38
N VAL A 83 -8.62 3.98 -0.13
CA VAL A 83 -9.83 3.25 0.32
C VAL A 83 -11.15 4.02 0.15
N GLY A 84 -11.17 5.07 -0.69
CA GLY A 84 -12.30 5.98 -0.86
C GLY A 84 -12.44 6.99 0.28
N ASN A 85 -13.45 7.87 0.20
CA ASN A 85 -13.69 8.96 1.17
C ASN A 85 -12.46 9.84 1.43
N ASP A 86 -11.66 10.08 0.38
CA ASP A 86 -10.46 10.91 0.46
C ASP A 86 -9.42 10.42 1.49
N ALA A 87 -9.36 9.12 1.72
CA ALA A 87 -8.48 8.51 2.71
C ALA A 87 -7.52 7.49 2.11
N VAL A 88 -6.36 7.36 2.76
CA VAL A 88 -5.40 6.28 2.53
C VAL A 88 -5.29 5.43 3.77
N GLU A 89 -5.40 4.12 3.59
CA GLU A 89 -5.10 3.11 4.61
C GLU A 89 -3.68 2.58 4.39
N TRP A 90 -2.78 2.85 5.34
CA TRP A 90 -1.36 2.48 5.30
C TRP A 90 -1.10 1.23 6.12
N LEU A 91 -0.66 0.17 5.47
CA LEU A 91 -0.17 -1.04 6.12
C LEU A 91 1.35 -0.92 6.31
N CYS A 92 1.82 -1.01 7.54
CA CYS A 92 3.23 -0.82 7.90
C CYS A 92 3.93 -2.16 8.11
N PHE A 93 5.20 -2.25 7.69
CA PHE A 93 6.02 -3.45 7.77
C PHE A 93 7.42 -3.16 8.34
N LYS A 94 8.01 -4.12 9.07
CA LYS A 94 9.37 -4.04 9.61
C LYS A 94 10.46 -4.06 8.53
N GLY A 95 10.17 -4.65 7.38
CA GLY A 95 11.08 -4.81 6.26
C GLY A 95 10.42 -4.52 4.92
N ALA A 96 11.15 -4.80 3.84
CA ALA A 96 10.62 -4.72 2.49
C ALA A 96 9.68 -5.89 2.19
N VAL A 97 8.61 -5.63 1.44
CA VAL A 97 7.59 -6.64 1.08
C VAL A 97 7.32 -6.78 -0.42
N ASN A 98 8.04 -6.04 -1.27
CA ASN A 98 7.90 -6.13 -2.72
C ASN A 98 8.16 -7.57 -3.22
N GLU A 99 9.36 -8.08 -3.01
CA GLU A 99 9.78 -9.41 -3.51
C GLU A 99 9.15 -10.59 -2.75
N THR A 100 8.57 -10.36 -1.57
CA THR A 100 8.06 -11.43 -0.69
C THR A 100 6.54 -11.52 -0.69
N LEU A 101 5.85 -10.42 -1.01
CA LEU A 101 4.39 -10.33 -0.94
C LEU A 101 3.80 -9.71 -2.21
N LEU A 102 4.25 -8.53 -2.63
CA LEU A 102 3.62 -7.81 -3.73
C LEU A 102 3.80 -8.55 -5.06
N ASP A 103 5.01 -9.05 -5.31
CA ASP A 103 5.37 -9.70 -6.58
C ASP A 103 4.87 -11.15 -6.65
N LYS A 104 4.64 -11.78 -5.48
CA LYS A 104 4.35 -13.21 -5.34
C LYS A 104 2.89 -13.54 -5.04
N LEU A 105 2.05 -12.56 -4.71
CA LEU A 105 0.66 -12.81 -4.36
C LEU A 105 -0.21 -12.92 -5.61
N PHE A 106 -0.82 -14.09 -5.82
CA PHE A 106 -1.64 -14.36 -6.99
C PHE A 106 -2.86 -15.22 -6.67
N MET A 107 -3.82 -15.23 -7.59
CA MET A 107 -4.99 -16.07 -7.55
C MET A 107 -4.77 -17.38 -8.30
N ASP A 108 -4.96 -18.49 -7.58
CA ASP A 108 -5.01 -19.85 -8.09
C ASP A 108 -6.44 -20.39 -7.98
N GLY A 109 -7.18 -20.34 -9.08
CA GLY A 109 -8.59 -20.68 -9.13
C GLY A 109 -9.42 -19.73 -8.25
N GLN A 110 -9.91 -20.23 -7.12
CA GLN A 110 -10.67 -19.44 -6.13
C GLN A 110 -9.87 -19.14 -4.85
N THR A 111 -8.57 -19.48 -4.83
CA THR A 111 -7.72 -19.31 -3.65
C THR A 111 -6.59 -18.34 -3.94
N VAL A 112 -6.17 -17.58 -2.94
CA VAL A 112 -4.99 -16.71 -3.06
C VAL A 112 -3.79 -17.42 -2.48
N ARG A 113 -2.69 -17.43 -3.22
CA ARG A 113 -1.45 -18.14 -2.88
C ARG A 113 -0.26 -17.19 -3.02
N LEU A 114 0.79 -17.48 -2.28
CA LEU A 114 2.11 -16.91 -2.49
C LEU A 114 2.88 -17.86 -3.38
N GLU A 115 3.51 -17.32 -4.42
CA GLU A 115 4.33 -18.11 -5.32
C GLU A 115 5.60 -18.59 -4.62
N ASP A 116 5.87 -19.89 -4.73
CA ASP A 116 7.15 -20.48 -4.34
C ASP A 116 8.21 -20.09 -5.38
N ALA A 117 9.46 -19.89 -4.95
CA ALA A 117 10.54 -19.27 -5.74
C ALA A 117 10.90 -19.95 -7.09
N GLU A 118 10.24 -21.04 -7.45
CA GLU A 118 10.52 -21.85 -8.65
C GLU A 118 9.62 -21.51 -9.85
N HIS A 119 8.55 -20.75 -9.64
CA HIS A 119 7.76 -20.16 -10.72
C HIS A 119 7.82 -18.64 -10.51
N GLU A 120 8.14 -17.89 -11.55
CA GLU A 120 7.98 -16.44 -11.53
C GLU A 120 6.81 -16.12 -12.47
N LEU A 121 5.71 -15.61 -11.93
CA LEU A 121 4.63 -15.11 -12.76
C LEU A 121 5.14 -13.95 -13.62
N HIS A 122 4.79 -14.00 -14.91
CA HIS A 122 5.02 -12.89 -15.84
C HIS A 122 4.53 -11.56 -15.21
N PRO A 123 5.24 -10.44 -15.38
CA PRO A 123 4.83 -9.13 -14.85
C PRO A 123 3.35 -8.82 -15.13
N ASP A 124 2.89 -9.11 -16.35
CA ASP A 124 1.52 -8.87 -16.81
C ASP A 124 0.54 -10.05 -16.56
N ASP A 125 0.88 -11.00 -15.68
CA ASP A 125 0.00 -12.15 -15.42
C ASP A 125 -1.34 -11.68 -14.80
N PRO A 126 -2.49 -12.00 -15.43
CA PRO A 126 -3.77 -11.51 -14.97
C PRO A 126 -4.20 -12.04 -13.60
N ARG A 127 -3.54 -13.10 -13.10
CA ARG A 127 -3.79 -13.70 -11.78
C ARG A 127 -3.15 -12.93 -10.64
N LYS A 128 -2.19 -12.04 -10.92
CA LYS A 128 -1.54 -11.25 -9.87
C LYS A 128 -2.54 -10.37 -9.13
N VAL A 129 -2.42 -10.33 -7.81
CA VAL A 129 -3.26 -9.47 -6.98
C VAL A 129 -2.81 -8.02 -7.07
N PHE A 130 -1.50 -7.80 -7.20
CA PHE A 130 -0.89 -6.49 -7.40
C PHE A 130 -0.37 -6.37 -8.83
N ASP A 131 -0.91 -5.41 -9.56
CA ASP A 131 -0.50 -5.07 -10.92
C ASP A 131 0.34 -3.80 -10.88
N LEU A 132 1.62 -3.89 -11.21
CA LEU A 132 2.55 -2.76 -11.12
C LEU A 132 2.35 -1.83 -12.32
N VAL A 133 1.96 -0.58 -12.07
CA VAL A 133 1.59 0.37 -13.15
C VAL A 133 2.51 1.57 -13.28
N ALA A 134 3.25 1.95 -12.24
CA ALA A 134 4.20 3.05 -12.33
C ALA A 134 5.31 2.99 -11.29
N TYR A 135 6.40 3.70 -11.61
CA TYR A 135 7.47 4.04 -10.69
C TYR A 135 7.55 5.56 -10.56
N LEU A 136 7.47 6.06 -9.32
CA LEU A 136 7.67 7.47 -9.01
C LEU A 136 9.08 7.64 -8.45
N GLU A 137 9.99 8.11 -9.29
CA GLU A 137 11.34 8.47 -8.88
C GLU A 137 11.36 9.90 -8.35
N LYS A 138 12.15 10.13 -7.29
CA LYS A 138 12.31 11.47 -6.73
C LYS A 138 13.06 12.41 -7.67
N ASP A 139 14.19 11.97 -8.21
CA ASP A 139 15.12 12.82 -8.97
C ASP A 139 15.08 12.49 -10.48
N ALA A 140 13.90 12.19 -11.02
CA ALA A 140 13.70 11.96 -12.44
C ALA A 140 14.04 13.24 -13.24
N GLY A 141 15.32 13.40 -13.59
CA GLY A 141 15.75 14.39 -14.55
C GLY A 141 14.91 14.26 -15.82
N GLN A 142 14.11 15.29 -16.11
CA GLN A 142 13.32 15.44 -17.35
C GLN A 142 12.10 14.52 -17.58
N SER A 143 11.74 13.59 -16.71
CA SER A 143 10.59 12.69 -16.97
C SER A 143 9.30 13.16 -16.27
N LYS A 144 8.31 13.57 -17.10
CA LYS A 144 6.92 13.94 -16.79
C LYS A 144 6.71 15.08 -15.77
N ARG A 145 6.15 16.22 -16.23
CA ARG A 145 5.64 17.31 -15.36
C ARG A 145 4.75 16.71 -14.27
N GLY A 146 5.22 16.72 -13.01
CA GLY A 146 4.42 16.32 -11.86
C GLY A 146 4.89 15.06 -11.12
N ALA A 147 5.76 14.21 -11.69
CA ALA A 147 6.22 12.97 -11.02
C ALA A 147 6.89 13.26 -9.65
N HIS A 148 7.77 14.27 -9.61
CA HIS A 148 8.37 14.75 -8.35
C HIS A 148 7.30 15.26 -7.36
N THR A 149 6.21 15.87 -7.85
CA THR A 149 5.13 16.38 -6.99
C THR A 149 4.28 15.25 -6.42
N GLU A 150 4.00 14.22 -7.22
CA GLU A 150 3.25 13.04 -6.79
C GLU A 150 4.02 12.24 -5.76
N HIS A 151 5.30 11.95 -6.04
CA HIS A 151 6.22 11.29 -5.11
C HIS A 151 6.24 12.00 -3.74
N LYS A 152 6.36 13.34 -3.75
CA LYS A 152 6.31 14.15 -2.53
C LYS A 152 4.96 14.03 -1.80
N ARG A 153 3.84 14.04 -2.52
CA ARG A 153 2.49 13.98 -1.93
C ARG A 153 2.25 12.63 -1.25
N TRP A 154 2.62 11.52 -1.89
CA TRP A 154 2.55 10.20 -1.26
C TRP A 154 3.34 10.12 0.03
N TYR A 155 4.59 10.58 0.00
CA TYR A 155 5.42 10.63 1.18
C TYR A 155 4.81 11.51 2.29
N LEU A 156 4.30 12.70 1.96
CA LEU A 156 3.70 13.60 2.95
C LEU A 156 2.41 13.05 3.55
N SER A 157 1.58 12.37 2.74
CA SER A 157 0.39 11.68 3.22
C SER A 157 0.76 10.61 4.26
N PHE A 158 1.80 9.80 3.99
CA PHE A 158 2.31 8.86 4.98
C PHE A 158 2.91 9.54 6.22
N ALA A 159 3.64 10.65 6.05
CA ALA A 159 4.31 11.33 7.15
C ALA A 159 3.33 11.83 8.24
N VAL A 160 2.12 12.22 7.84
CA VAL A 160 1.06 12.65 8.77
C VAL A 160 0.08 11.53 9.13
N ALA A 161 0.36 10.29 8.72
CA ALA A 161 -0.54 9.16 8.99
C ALA A 161 -0.53 8.80 10.48
N GLU A 162 -1.72 8.52 11.03
CA GLU A 162 -1.92 8.25 12.45
C GLU A 162 -2.75 6.99 12.66
N GLU A 163 -2.63 6.37 13.83
CA GLU A 163 -3.51 5.28 14.23
C GLU A 163 -4.93 5.80 14.41
N ARG A 164 -5.93 5.04 13.93
CA ARG A 164 -7.32 5.44 14.11
C ARG A 164 -7.70 5.26 15.58
N ALA A 165 -8.08 6.34 16.25
CA ALA A 165 -8.62 6.27 17.60
C ALA A 165 -9.94 5.46 17.60
N VAL A 166 -9.89 4.25 18.15
CA VAL A 166 -11.10 3.43 18.37
C VAL A 166 -11.76 3.91 19.66
N LYS A 167 -12.97 4.47 19.56
CA LYS A 167 -13.79 4.76 20.74
C LYS A 167 -14.30 3.45 21.31
N VAL A 168 -13.61 2.90 22.30
CA VAL A 168 -14.08 1.73 23.04
C VAL A 168 -15.27 2.16 23.91
N ARG A 169 -16.44 1.54 23.70
CA ARG A 169 -17.58 1.72 24.59
C ARG A 169 -17.32 0.93 25.87
N LEU A 170 -16.84 1.62 26.91
CA LEU A 170 -16.72 1.07 28.26
C LEU A 170 -18.11 0.71 28.79
N THR A 171 -18.52 -0.55 28.60
CA THR A 171 -19.63 -1.13 29.35
C THR A 171 -19.04 -2.08 30.39
N TRP A 172 -19.52 -1.99 31.64
CA TRP A 172 -19.02 -2.77 32.78
C TRP A 172 -19.02 -4.30 32.56
N LYS A 173 -19.73 -4.80 31.54
CA LYS A 173 -19.80 -6.23 31.20
C LYS A 173 -18.81 -6.70 30.13
N ASN A 174 -18.25 -5.81 29.29
CA ASN A 174 -17.49 -6.19 28.09
C ASN A 174 -16.15 -5.44 27.95
N PHE A 175 -15.51 -5.06 29.06
CA PHE A 175 -14.20 -4.40 29.00
C PHE A 175 -13.19 -5.28 28.23
N GLY A 176 -12.71 -4.78 27.09
CA GLY A 176 -11.67 -5.43 26.29
C GLY A 176 -12.15 -6.45 25.24
N ALA A 177 -13.46 -6.68 25.09
CA ALA A 177 -13.97 -7.60 24.06
C ALA A 177 -13.85 -7.04 22.63
N ASP A 178 -13.87 -5.71 22.49
CA ASP A 178 -13.80 -5.00 21.21
C ASP A 178 -12.36 -4.72 20.73
N LEU A 179 -11.33 -5.20 21.45
CA LEU A 179 -9.90 -5.00 21.14
C LEU A 179 -9.28 -6.15 20.32
N LYS A 180 -10.08 -6.90 19.56
CA LYS A 180 -9.59 -7.96 18.66
C LYS A 180 -9.39 -7.46 17.24
#